data_AF-A0A7G2SCC7-F1
#
_entry.id   AF-A0A7G2SCC7-F1
#
_cell.length_a   1.000
_cell.length_b   1.000
_cell.length_c   1.000
_cell.angle_alpha   90.00
_cell.angle_beta   90.00
_cell.angle_gamma   90.00
#
_symmetry.space_group_name_H-M   'P 1'
#
loop_
_entity.id
_entity.type
_entity.pdbx_description
1 polymer ?
#
loop_
_entity_poly.entity_id
_entity_poly.type
_entity_poly.pdbx_seq_one_letter_code
_entity_poly.pdbx_strand_id
1 'polypeptide(L)'
;KQIIWHVLLPEALPGIVAGFTVTIVTMINSSAIAGAIGAGGLGDIAYRYGYQRFDLTVMFAVILVLIVLVMLIQATGDTLSNQLDKRKI
;
A
#
# COMPACT_ATOMS: atom_id res chain seq x y z
N LYS A 1 -35.55 1.09 -0.41
CA LYS A 1 -34.53 1.73 0.47
C LYS A 1 -33.92 0.78 1.50
N GLN A 2 -34.64 -0.21 2.05
CA GLN A 2 -34.09 -1.18 3.03
C GLN A 2 -32.94 -2.05 2.49
N ILE A 3 -32.99 -2.45 1.21
CA ILE A 3 -32.00 -3.34 0.56
C ILE A 3 -30.59 -2.73 0.53
N ILE A 4 -30.48 -1.42 0.28
CA ILE A 4 -29.18 -0.74 0.17
C ILE A 4 -28.45 -0.73 1.51
N TRP A 5 -29.18 -0.45 2.61
CA TRP A 5 -28.59 -0.33 3.94
C TRP A 5 -28.38 -1.67 4.64
N HIS A 6 -29.22 -2.67 4.37
CA HIS A 6 -29.19 -3.94 5.09
C HIS A 6 -28.47 -5.08 4.35
N VAL A 7 -28.29 -4.97 3.03
CA VAL A 7 -27.67 -6.02 2.22
C VAL A 7 -26.42 -5.50 1.52
N LEU A 8 -26.55 -4.47 0.68
CA LEU A 8 -25.44 -3.95 -0.13
C LEU A 8 -24.32 -3.30 0.70
N LEU A 9 -24.66 -2.51 1.73
CA LEU A 9 -23.67 -1.87 2.60
C LEU A 9 -22.78 -2.88 3.35
N PRO A 10 -23.34 -3.83 4.13
CA PRO A 10 -22.52 -4.83 4.81
C PRO A 10 -21.77 -5.77 3.85
N GLU A 11 -22.31 -6.01 2.64
CA GLU A 11 -21.64 -6.82 1.61
C GLU A 11 -20.50 -6.06 0.90
N ALA A 12 -20.58 -4.73 0.80
CA ALA A 12 -19.54 -3.90 0.18
C ALA A 12 -18.43 -3.44 1.15
N LEU A 13 -18.66 -3.47 2.48
CA LEU A 13 -17.68 -3.08 3.51
C LEU A 13 -16.29 -3.72 3.34
N PRO A 14 -16.14 -5.05 3.18
CA PRO A 14 -14.83 -5.66 2.95
C PRO A 14 -14.18 -5.16 1.65
N GLY A 15 -14.97 -4.98 0.59
CA GLY A 15 -14.50 -4.42 -0.68
C GLY A 15 -14.00 -2.97 -0.56
N ILE A 16 -14.67 -2.15 0.24
CA ILE A 16 -14.26 -0.75 0.50
C ILE A 16 -12.94 -0.72 1.27
N VAL A 17 -12.77 -1.58 2.29
CA VAL A 17 -11.54 -1.64 3.08
C VAL A 17 -10.36 -2.16 2.26
N ALA A 18 -10.59 -3.18 1.43
CA ALA A 18 -9.59 -3.64 0.47
C ALA A 18 -9.20 -2.52 -0.51
N GLY A 19 -10.18 -1.83 -1.11
CA GLY A 19 -9.94 -0.71 -2.03
C GLY A 19 -9.20 0.45 -1.37
N PHE A 20 -9.49 0.76 -0.11
CA PHE A 20 -8.77 1.77 0.66
C PHE A 20 -7.31 1.38 0.90
N THR A 21 -7.06 0.13 1.27
CA THR A 21 -5.70 -0.41 1.44
C THR A 21 -4.89 -0.30 0.15
N VAL A 22 -5.48 -0.68 -1.00
CA VAL A 22 -4.85 -0.57 -2.31
C VAL A 22 -4.56 0.89 -2.68
N THR A 23 -5.46 1.82 -2.34
CA THR A 23 -5.26 3.24 -2.58
C THR A 23 -4.06 3.78 -1.81
N ILE A 24 -3.91 3.40 -0.53
CA ILE A 24 -2.75 3.78 0.29
C ILE A 24 -1.46 3.22 -0.32
N VAL A 25 -1.45 1.94 -0.69
CA VAL A 25 -0.28 1.30 -1.33
C VAL A 25 0.09 2.03 -2.64
N THR A 26 -0.92 2.41 -3.42
CA THR A 26 -0.72 3.13 -4.68
C THR A 26 -0.14 4.54 -4.45
N MET A 27 -0.57 5.25 -3.40
CA MET A 27 0.04 6.53 -3.00
C MET A 27 1.50 6.38 -2.55
N ILE A 28 1.84 5.28 -1.86
CA ILE A 28 3.23 5.01 -1.46
C ILE A 28 4.10 4.75 -2.70
N ASN A 29 3.60 3.95 -3.65
CA ASN A 29 4.30 3.69 -4.89
C ASN A 29 4.50 4.98 -5.72
N SER A 30 3.46 5.82 -5.82
CA SER A 30 3.58 7.09 -6.52
C SER A 30 4.54 8.06 -5.81
N SER A 31 4.60 8.06 -4.47
CA SER A 31 5.58 8.81 -3.70
C SER A 31 7.02 8.33 -3.94
N ALA A 32 7.24 7.02 -4.08
CA ALA A 32 8.56 6.48 -4.40
C ALA A 32 9.04 6.95 -5.79
N ILE A 33 8.16 6.92 -6.79
CA ILE A 33 8.46 7.45 -8.14
C ILE A 33 8.68 8.96 -8.09
N ALA A 34 7.85 9.70 -7.35
CA ALA A 34 8.01 11.14 -7.17
C ALA A 34 9.34 11.50 -6.47
N GLY A 35 9.78 10.68 -5.52
CA GLY A 35 11.08 10.82 -4.86
C GLY A 35 12.25 10.73 -5.84
N ALA A 36 12.17 9.85 -6.83
CA ALA A 36 13.19 9.76 -7.89
C ALA A 36 13.24 11.00 -8.81
N ILE A 37 12.12 11.73 -8.93
CA ILE A 37 12.00 12.97 -9.72
C ILE A 37 12.38 14.21 -8.89
N GLY A 38 12.73 14.04 -7.60
CA GLY A 38 13.21 15.11 -6.73
C GLY A 38 12.13 15.77 -5.85
N ALA A 39 10.94 15.17 -5.74
CA ALA A 39 9.91 15.62 -4.80
C ALA A 39 10.24 15.31 -3.32
N GLY A 40 11.34 14.57 -3.07
CA GLY A 40 11.72 14.07 -1.75
C GLY A 40 10.98 12.79 -1.35
N GLY A 41 11.43 12.13 -0.29
CA GLY A 41 10.83 10.89 0.24
C GLY A 41 11.76 9.67 0.15
N LEU A 42 11.22 8.48 0.41
CA LEU A 42 11.99 7.21 0.43
C LEU A 42 12.65 6.90 -0.93
N GLY A 43 12.01 7.30 -2.04
CA GLY A 43 12.56 7.16 -3.39
C GLY A 43 13.75 8.08 -3.71
N ASP A 44 13.87 9.23 -3.03
CA ASP A 44 15.00 10.16 -3.23
C ASP A 44 16.32 9.53 -2.74
N ILE A 45 16.26 8.80 -1.63
CA ILE A 45 17.43 8.08 -1.08
C ILE A 45 17.84 6.96 -2.03
N ALA A 46 16.89 6.17 -2.53
CA ALA A 46 17.17 5.12 -3.52
C ALA A 46 17.78 5.68 -4.81
N TYR A 47 17.27 6.81 -5.30
CA TYR A 47 17.75 7.42 -6.53
C TYR A 47 19.13 8.06 -6.36
N ARG A 48 19.34 8.84 -5.29
CA ARG A 48 20.62 9.56 -5.08
C ARG A 48 21.75 8.65 -4.60
N TYR A 49 21.47 7.73 -3.69
CA TYR A 49 22.53 6.89 -3.12
C TYR A 49 22.61 5.53 -3.82
N GLY A 50 21.49 4.94 -4.22
CA GLY A 50 21.50 3.67 -4.95
C GLY A 50 21.85 3.85 -6.43
N TYR A 51 21.05 4.65 -7.15
CA TYR A 51 21.18 4.76 -8.61
C TYR A 51 22.33 5.70 -9.04
N GLN A 52 22.38 6.94 -8.53
CA GLN A 52 23.40 7.91 -8.96
C GLN A 52 24.82 7.54 -8.53
N ARG A 53 24.99 6.91 -7.36
CA ARG A 53 26.32 6.45 -6.88
C ARG A 53 26.63 5.00 -7.26
N PHE A 54 25.72 4.31 -7.96
CA PHE A 54 25.82 2.87 -8.26
C PHE A 54 26.05 1.98 -7.02
N ASP A 55 25.62 2.43 -5.84
CA ASP A 55 25.69 1.65 -4.61
C ASP A 55 24.51 0.67 -4.57
N LEU A 56 24.72 -0.51 -5.13
CA LEU A 56 23.73 -1.57 -5.16
C LEU A 56 23.27 -1.96 -3.75
N THR A 57 24.13 -1.87 -2.73
CA THR A 57 23.78 -2.20 -1.35
C THR A 57 22.70 -1.26 -0.83
N VAL A 58 22.85 0.06 -1.05
CA VAL A 58 21.83 1.04 -0.65
C VAL A 58 20.56 0.88 -1.48
N MET A 59 20.69 0.63 -2.79
CA MET A 59 19.52 0.40 -3.66
C MET A 59 18.67 -0.78 -3.16
N PHE A 60 19.28 -1.93 -2.87
CA PHE A 60 18.58 -3.10 -2.36
C PHE A 60 18.01 -2.88 -0.96
N ALA A 61 18.72 -2.16 -0.09
CA ALA A 61 18.21 -1.84 1.25
C ALA A 61 16.90 -1.04 1.18
N VAL A 62 16.82 0.00 0.34
CA VAL A 62 15.60 0.81 0.21
C VAL A 62 14.46 0.01 -0.41
N ILE A 63 14.74 -0.79 -1.45
CA ILE A 63 13.74 -1.69 -2.06
C ILE A 63 13.16 -2.63 -1.01
N LEU A 64 14.02 -3.25 -0.19
CA LEU A 64 13.59 -4.19 0.85
C LEU A 64 12.72 -3.49 1.92
N VAL A 65 13.09 -2.28 2.34
CA VAL A 65 12.28 -1.46 3.26
C VAL A 65 10.90 -1.16 2.67
N LEU A 66 10.83 -0.77 1.40
CA LEU A 66 9.56 -0.50 0.72
C LEU A 66 8.68 -1.75 0.62
N ILE A 67 9.28 -2.90 0.27
CA ILE A 67 8.57 -4.19 0.20
C ILE A 67 7.97 -4.54 1.56
N VAL A 68 8.77 -4.48 2.63
CA VAL A 68 8.31 -4.80 3.98
C VAL A 68 7.20 -3.85 4.42
N LEU A 69 7.34 -2.55 4.14
CA LEU A 69 6.32 -1.56 4.48
C LEU A 69 5.00 -1.81 3.75
N VAL A 70 5.05 -2.06 2.43
CA VAL A 70 3.85 -2.38 1.64
C VAL A 70 3.22 -3.69 2.12
N MET A 71 4.03 -4.69 2.44
CA MET A 71 3.55 -5.99 2.92
C MET A 71 2.86 -5.86 4.29
N LEU A 72 3.38 -5.04 5.20
CA LEU A 72 2.74 -4.77 6.50
C LEU A 72 1.38 -4.08 6.31
N ILE A 73 1.28 -3.12 5.38
CA ILE A 73 0.03 -2.42 5.09
C ILE A 73 -0.98 -3.37 4.45
N GLN A 74 -0.57 -4.16 3.46
CA GLN A 74 -1.43 -5.17 2.84
C GLN A 74 -1.89 -6.22 3.84
N ALA A 75 -0.99 -6.78 4.65
CA ALA A 75 -1.34 -7.75 5.67
C ALA A 75 -2.36 -7.18 6.67
N THR A 76 -2.19 -5.91 7.08
CA THR A 76 -3.14 -5.24 7.98
C THR A 76 -4.50 -5.02 7.29
N GLY A 77 -4.49 -4.56 6.05
CA GLY A 77 -5.70 -4.31 5.26
C GLY A 77 -6.46 -5.60 4.93
N ASP A 78 -5.77 -6.67 4.58
CA ASP A 78 -6.34 -7.99 4.31
C ASP A 78 -6.90 -8.61 5.59
N THR A 79 -6.22 -8.47 6.73
CA THR A 79 -6.73 -8.93 8.03
C THR A 79 -8.00 -8.17 8.42
N LEU A 80 -8.03 -6.85 8.19
CA LEU A 80 -9.21 -6.02 8.48
C LEU A 80 -10.37 -6.34 7.52
N SER A 81 -10.08 -6.51 6.22
CA SER A 81 -11.04 -6.92 5.21
C SER A 81 -11.65 -8.29 5.55
N ASN A 82 -10.81 -9.27 5.88
CA ASN A 82 -11.25 -10.62 6.27
C ASN A 82 -12.07 -10.65 7.56
N GLN A 83 -11.83 -9.74 8.52
CA GLN A 83 -12.67 -9.63 9.71
C GLN A 83 -14.04 -9.00 9.42
N LEU A 84 -14.12 -8.12 8.44
CA LEU A 84 -15.37 -7.48 8.01
C LEU A 84 -16.16 -8.36 7.02
N ASP A 85 -15.48 -9.30 6.38
CA ASP A 85 -16.08 -10.26 5.46
C ASP A 85 -16.88 -11.31 6.23
N LYS A 86 -18.12 -10.96 6.58
CA LYS A 86 -19.11 -11.85 7.20
C LYS A 86 -19.61 -12.96 6.27
N ARG A 87 -19.05 -13.09 5.08
CA ARG A 87 -19.39 -14.12 4.07
C ARG A 87 -18.91 -15.53 4.43
N LYS A 88 -18.30 -15.70 5.62
CA LYS A 88 -17.86 -16.98 6.20
C LYS A 88 -18.74 -17.53 7.33
N ILE A 89 -20.00 -17.11 7.41
CA ILE A 89 -21.04 -17.81 8.21
C ILE A 89 -22.15 -18.27 7.27
#